data_AF-A0A0Q4U430-F1
#
_entry.id   AF-A0A0Q4U430-F1
#
_cell.length_a   1.000
_cell.length_b   1.000
_cell.length_c   1.000
_cell.angle_alpha   90.00
_cell.angle_beta   90.00
_cell.angle_gamma   90.00
#
_symmetry.space_group_name_H-M   'P 1'
#
loop_
_entity.id
_entity.type
_entity.pdbx_description
1 polymer ?
#
loop_
_entity_poly.entity_id
_entity_poly.type
_entity_poly.pdbx_seq_one_letter_code
_entity_poly.pdbx_strand_id
1 'polypeptide(L)'
;MSGPIVDPDLVRALDELRMVVERLPQFEEQMILPTIRQHSKQFEHVMSVRAGLLDAISGRAKQLHMRPGTLRLMVELSNDYRTKTRRRIPLDHLRRQTSTVLEAMKRRSLQAQADFAIAEVAMKAAAEAVNEARDGVQYLDASRAEVAHG
;
A
#
# COMPACT_ATOMS: atom_id res chain seq x y z
N MET A 1 33.71 8.74 -12.90
CA MET A 1 32.88 7.53 -12.98
C MET A 1 32.83 6.91 -11.60
N SER A 2 31.65 6.70 -11.02
CA SER A 2 31.50 6.01 -9.74
C SER A 2 31.84 4.53 -9.93
N GLY A 3 32.62 3.94 -9.02
CA GLY A 3 32.95 2.51 -9.05
C GLY A 3 31.72 1.60 -8.91
N PRO A 4 31.85 0.30 -9.19
CA PRO A 4 30.75 -0.66 -9.08
C PRO A 4 30.26 -0.76 -7.64
N ILE A 5 28.95 -0.89 -7.45
CA ILE A 5 28.35 -1.14 -6.13
C ILE A 5 28.64 -2.59 -5.73
N VAL A 6 29.30 -2.77 -4.59
CA VAL A 6 29.60 -4.09 -4.01
C VAL A 6 29.04 -4.13 -2.59
N ASP A 7 28.05 -4.99 -2.39
CA ASP A 7 27.43 -5.24 -1.09
C ASP A 7 27.10 -6.74 -0.96
N PRO A 8 28.02 -7.55 -0.42
CA PRO A 8 27.83 -8.99 -0.30
C PRO A 8 26.68 -9.38 0.62
N ASP A 9 26.44 -8.59 1.67
CA ASP A 9 25.40 -8.86 2.66
C ASP A 9 24.01 -8.62 2.06
N LEU A 10 23.85 -7.54 1.30
CA LEU A 10 22.63 -7.31 0.53
C LEU A 10 22.41 -8.43 -0.49
N VAL A 11 23.44 -8.82 -1.25
CA VAL A 11 23.32 -9.93 -2.21
C VAL A 11 22.87 -11.22 -1.53
N ARG A 12 23.41 -11.54 -0.35
CA ARG A 12 23.00 -12.70 0.42
C ARG A 12 21.53 -12.59 0.85
N ALA A 13 21.11 -11.44 1.36
CA ALA A 13 19.72 -11.21 1.77
C ALA A 13 18.73 -11.34 0.60
N LEU A 14 19.10 -10.85 -0.60
CA LEU A 14 18.29 -11.00 -1.81
C LEU A 14 18.07 -12.47 -2.18
N ASP A 15 19.10 -13.30 -2.07
CA ASP A 15 19.01 -14.73 -2.38
C ASP A 15 18.20 -15.50 -1.32
N GLU A 16 18.42 -15.21 -0.03
CA GLU A 16 17.74 -15.87 1.09
C GLU A 16 16.24 -15.55 1.14
N LEU A 17 15.86 -14.29 0.92
CA LEU A 17 14.47 -13.84 1.00
C LEU A 17 13.67 -14.10 -0.28
N ARG A 18 14.29 -14.66 -1.32
CA ARG A 18 13.61 -14.93 -2.60
C ARG A 18 12.34 -15.77 -2.43
N MET A 19 12.43 -16.88 -1.70
CA MET A 19 11.28 -17.75 -1.45
C MET A 19 10.20 -17.05 -0.61
N VAL A 20 10.60 -16.08 0.22
CA VAL A 20 9.69 -15.30 1.06
C VAL A 20 8.84 -14.40 0.19
N VAL A 21 9.44 -13.62 -0.73
CA VAL A 21 8.69 -12.74 -1.63
C VAL A 21 7.90 -13.48 -2.71
N GLU A 22 8.32 -14.69 -3.10
CA GLU A 22 7.53 -15.54 -4.02
C GLU A 22 6.23 -16.05 -3.37
N ARG A 23 6.27 -16.38 -2.07
CA ARG A 23 5.13 -16.95 -1.33
C ARG A 23 4.22 -15.90 -0.72
N LEU A 24 4.77 -14.76 -0.30
CA LEU A 24 4.03 -13.74 0.43
C LEU A 24 2.77 -13.25 -0.32
N PRO A 25 2.80 -12.97 -1.65
CA PRO A 25 1.60 -12.58 -2.40
C PRO A 25 0.49 -13.65 -2.35
N GLN A 26 0.84 -14.94 -2.38
CA GLN A 26 -0.13 -16.04 -2.35
C GLN A 26 -0.93 -16.04 -1.04
N PHE A 27 -0.27 -15.78 0.09
CA PHE A 27 -0.93 -15.67 1.39
C PHE A 27 -1.68 -14.34 1.53
N GLU A 28 -1.17 -13.24 0.96
CA GLU A 28 -1.88 -11.95 0.92
C GLU A 28 -3.18 -12.04 0.12
N GLU A 29 -3.17 -12.72 -1.04
CA GLU A 29 -4.35 -12.97 -1.87
C GLU A 29 -5.38 -13.86 -1.14
N GLN A 30 -4.92 -14.90 -0.45
CA GLN A 30 -5.79 -15.77 0.36
C GLN A 30 -6.46 -15.04 1.54
N MET A 31 -5.96 -13.88 1.96
CA MET A 31 -6.61 -13.06 2.98
C MET A 31 -7.72 -12.16 2.43
N ILE A 32 -7.74 -11.89 1.11
CA ILE A 32 -8.74 -11.02 0.47
C ILE A 32 -10.04 -11.81 0.16
N LEU A 33 -9.93 -13.11 -0.09
CA LEU A 33 -11.00 -13.93 -0.65
C LEU A 33 -12.02 -14.56 0.34
N PRO A 34 -11.71 -14.87 1.61
CA PRO A 34 -12.68 -15.50 2.51
C PRO A 34 -13.41 -14.47 3.39
N THR A 35 -14.74 -14.57 3.45
CA THR A 35 -15.51 -14.02 4.57
C THR A 35 -14.99 -14.67 5.86
N ILE A 36 -14.30 -13.90 6.72
CA ILE A 36 -13.65 -14.36 7.98
C ILE A 36 -14.56 -15.31 8.80
N ARG A 37 -15.88 -15.12 8.70
CA ARG A 37 -16.91 -15.91 9.39
C ARG A 37 -17.02 -17.38 8.95
N GLN A 38 -16.64 -17.73 7.71
CA GLN A 38 -16.79 -19.10 7.18
C GLN A 38 -15.52 -19.95 7.34
N HIS A 39 -14.35 -19.33 7.51
CA HIS A 39 -13.05 -20.03 7.49
C HIS A 39 -12.06 -19.49 8.53
N SER A 40 -12.51 -19.22 9.77
CA SER A 40 -11.69 -18.59 10.82
C SER A 40 -10.35 -19.28 11.08
N LYS A 41 -10.33 -20.63 11.20
CA LYS A 41 -9.09 -21.40 11.42
C LYS A 41 -8.11 -21.30 10.25
N GLN A 42 -8.61 -21.32 9.02
CA GLN A 42 -7.78 -21.16 7.83
C GLN A 42 -7.24 -19.74 7.74
N PHE A 43 -8.05 -18.75 8.07
CA PHE A 43 -7.64 -17.35 8.13
C PHE A 43 -6.56 -17.11 9.19
N GLU A 44 -6.71 -17.67 10.40
CA GLU A 44 -5.69 -17.63 11.47
C GLU A 44 -4.36 -18.25 11.01
N HIS A 45 -4.42 -19.40 10.34
CA HIS A 45 -3.24 -20.06 9.78
C HIS A 45 -2.54 -19.20 8.74
N VAL A 46 -3.28 -18.69 7.74
CA VAL A 46 -2.74 -17.81 6.68
C VAL A 46 -2.13 -16.54 7.28
N MET A 47 -2.80 -15.93 8.26
CA MET A 47 -2.32 -14.73 8.94
C MET A 47 -1.01 -14.99 9.71
N SER A 48 -0.92 -16.13 10.40
CA SER A 48 0.29 -16.55 11.12
C SER A 48 1.48 -16.80 10.18
N VAL A 49 1.26 -17.51 9.07
CA VAL A 49 2.31 -17.76 8.07
C VAL A 49 2.76 -16.45 7.44
N ARG A 50 1.83 -15.57 7.07
CA ARG A 50 2.14 -14.24 6.54
C ARG A 50 2.99 -13.42 7.53
N ALA A 51 2.64 -13.42 8.81
CA ALA A 51 3.41 -12.73 9.85
C ALA A 51 4.85 -13.26 9.92
N GLY A 52 5.05 -14.58 9.93
CA GLY A 52 6.39 -15.17 9.93
C GLY A 52 7.23 -14.80 8.70
N LEU A 53 6.61 -14.72 7.51
CA LEU A 53 7.30 -14.27 6.29
C LEU A 53 7.72 -12.78 6.39
N LEU A 54 6.85 -11.92 6.93
CA LEU A 54 7.17 -10.51 7.16
C LEU A 54 8.24 -10.31 8.23
N ASP A 55 8.26 -11.15 9.27
CA ASP A 55 9.28 -11.13 10.30
C ASP A 55 10.65 -11.52 9.75
N ALA A 56 10.71 -12.48 8.82
CA ALA A 56 11.96 -12.84 8.14
C ALA A 56 12.55 -11.63 7.37
N ILE A 57 11.71 -10.89 6.64
CA ILE A 57 12.13 -9.66 5.95
C ILE A 57 12.57 -8.61 6.98
N SER A 58 11.79 -8.42 8.04
CA SER A 58 12.07 -7.40 9.07
C SER A 58 13.38 -7.67 9.81
N GLY A 59 13.64 -8.93 10.14
CA GLY A 59 14.88 -9.37 10.78
C GLY A 59 16.11 -9.09 9.93
N ARG A 60 16.06 -9.42 8.62
CA ARG A 60 17.16 -9.12 7.69
C ARG A 60 17.31 -7.62 7.42
N ALA A 61 16.21 -6.89 7.27
CA ALA A 61 16.24 -5.45 7.05
C ALA A 61 16.91 -4.72 8.22
N LYS A 62 16.65 -5.16 9.46
CA LYS A 62 17.32 -4.63 10.66
C LYS A 62 18.83 -4.83 10.61
N GLN A 63 19.31 -6.00 10.18
CA GLN A 63 20.75 -6.29 10.06
C GLN A 63 21.43 -5.46 8.98
N LEU A 64 20.72 -5.14 7.90
CA LEU A 64 21.19 -4.27 6.82
C LEU A 64 20.91 -2.77 7.09
N HIS A 65 20.43 -2.41 8.28
CA HIS A 65 20.10 -1.04 8.68
C HIS A 65 19.14 -0.32 7.71
N MET A 66 18.15 -1.02 7.17
CA MET A 66 17.15 -0.45 6.26
C MET A 66 15.72 -0.78 6.69
N ARG A 67 14.74 -0.08 6.09
CA ARG A 67 13.32 -0.33 6.37
C ARG A 67 12.89 -1.68 5.74
N PRO A 68 12.04 -2.48 6.42
CA PRO A 68 11.56 -3.76 5.88
C PRO A 68 10.90 -3.63 4.50
N GLY A 69 10.11 -2.58 4.28
CA GLY A 69 9.50 -2.32 2.97
C GLY A 69 10.52 -2.03 1.86
N THR A 70 11.65 -1.39 2.18
CA THR A 70 12.75 -1.16 1.22
C THR A 70 13.40 -2.47 0.83
N LEU A 71 13.70 -3.34 1.81
CA LEU A 71 14.29 -4.65 1.54
C LEU A 71 13.30 -5.51 0.73
N ARG A 72 12.02 -5.58 1.13
CA ARG A 72 10.96 -6.30 0.40
C ARG A 72 10.96 -5.89 -1.09
N LEU A 73 10.89 -4.59 -1.38
CA LEU A 73 10.89 -4.08 -2.74
C LEU A 73 12.16 -4.50 -3.52
N MET A 74 13.33 -4.41 -2.90
CA MET A 74 14.58 -4.80 -3.55
C MET A 74 14.63 -6.30 -3.86
N VAL A 75 14.12 -7.14 -2.95
CA VAL A 75 14.02 -8.59 -3.17
C VAL A 75 13.02 -8.91 -4.28
N GLU A 76 11.87 -8.23 -4.32
CA GLU A 76 10.87 -8.37 -5.40
C GLU A 76 11.46 -8.01 -6.78
N LEU A 77 12.13 -6.86 -6.90
CA LEU A 77 12.78 -6.44 -8.15
C LEU A 77 13.91 -7.41 -8.58
N SER A 78 14.70 -7.89 -7.60
CA SER A 78 15.72 -8.90 -7.85
C SER A 78 15.12 -10.21 -8.36
N ASN A 79 14.02 -10.65 -7.74
CA ASN A 79 13.32 -11.86 -8.15
C ASN A 79 12.73 -11.72 -9.56
N ASP A 80 12.07 -10.60 -9.86
CA ASP A 80 11.53 -10.29 -11.19
C ASP A 80 12.61 -10.28 -12.27
N TYR A 81 13.79 -9.73 -11.97
CA TYR A 81 14.91 -9.77 -12.88
C TYR A 81 15.39 -11.20 -13.11
N ARG A 82 15.45 -12.00 -12.04
CA ARG A 82 15.90 -13.39 -12.07
C ARG A 82 14.93 -14.29 -12.83
N THR A 83 13.62 -14.13 -12.66
CA THR A 83 12.62 -14.92 -13.39
C THR A 83 12.71 -14.66 -14.89
N LYS A 84 12.97 -13.41 -15.30
CA LYS A 84 13.11 -13.02 -16.71
C LYS A 84 14.46 -13.43 -17.34
N THR A 85 15.56 -13.26 -16.60
CA THR A 85 16.92 -13.39 -17.17
C THR A 85 17.67 -14.66 -16.72
N ARG A 86 17.13 -15.38 -15.74
CA ARG A 86 17.78 -16.51 -15.03
C ARG A 86 19.13 -16.16 -14.40
N ARG A 87 19.42 -14.87 -14.19
CA ARG A 87 20.67 -14.36 -13.61
C ARG A 87 20.41 -13.55 -12.36
N ARG A 88 21.42 -13.42 -11.50
CA ARG A 88 21.39 -12.44 -10.40
C ARG A 88 21.39 -11.02 -10.97
N ILE A 89 20.64 -10.13 -10.33
CA ILE A 89 20.60 -8.72 -10.70
C ILE A 89 21.92 -8.03 -10.31
N PRO A 90 22.56 -7.27 -11.22
CA PRO A 90 23.65 -6.38 -10.84
C PRO A 90 23.14 -5.26 -9.93
N LEU A 91 23.87 -4.91 -8.86
CA LEU A 91 23.41 -3.91 -7.88
C LEU A 91 23.17 -2.51 -8.49
N ASP A 92 23.95 -2.12 -9.51
CA ASP A 92 23.69 -0.89 -10.27
C ASP A 92 22.37 -0.92 -11.06
N HIS A 93 21.97 -2.11 -11.53
CA HIS A 93 20.67 -2.30 -12.17
C HIS A 93 19.56 -2.21 -11.12
N LEU A 94 19.73 -2.87 -9.98
CA LEU A 94 18.79 -2.81 -8.86
C LEU A 94 18.58 -1.36 -8.40
N ARG A 95 19.66 -0.60 -8.18
CA ARG A 95 19.58 0.83 -7.81
C ARG A 95 18.74 1.65 -8.79
N ARG A 96 18.96 1.45 -10.10
CA ARG A 96 18.22 2.16 -11.15
C ARG A 96 16.73 1.79 -11.14
N GLN A 97 16.42 0.50 -10.96
CA GLN A 97 15.03 0.05 -10.85
C GLN A 97 14.35 0.59 -9.59
N THR A 98 15.00 0.51 -8.42
CA THR A 98 14.47 1.09 -7.18
C THR A 98 14.22 2.59 -7.31
N SER A 99 15.12 3.33 -7.97
CA SER A 99 14.95 4.76 -8.22
C SER A 99 13.75 5.05 -9.14
N THR A 100 13.55 4.21 -10.16
CA THR A 100 12.40 4.32 -11.07
C THR A 100 11.09 4.07 -10.34
N VAL A 101 11.04 3.04 -9.49
CA VAL A 101 9.87 2.74 -8.65
C VAL A 101 9.59 3.89 -7.67
N LEU A 102 10.62 4.45 -7.02
CA LEU A 102 10.46 5.58 -6.11
C LEU A 102 9.78 6.77 -6.79
N GLU A 103 10.21 7.14 -8.00
CA GLU A 103 9.61 8.23 -8.76
C GLU A 103 8.15 7.93 -9.15
N ALA A 104 7.84 6.69 -9.54
CA ALA A 104 6.48 6.27 -9.81
C ALA A 104 5.58 6.34 -8.55
N MET A 105 6.08 5.91 -7.39
CA MET A 105 5.37 5.98 -6.11
C MET A 105 5.14 7.44 -5.67
N LYS A 106 6.11 8.33 -5.86
CA LYS A 106 5.93 9.77 -5.59
C LYS A 106 4.81 10.37 -6.44
N ARG A 107 4.79 10.09 -7.76
CA ARG A 107 3.72 10.55 -8.65
C ARG A 107 2.36 10.03 -8.22
N ARG A 108 2.27 8.73 -7.86
CA ARG A 108 1.02 8.13 -7.37
C ARG A 108 0.56 8.74 -6.06
N SER A 109 1.48 9.06 -5.14
CA SER A 109 1.16 9.75 -3.89
C SER A 109 0.60 11.15 -4.15
N LEU A 110 1.19 11.91 -5.07
CA LEU A 110 0.69 13.24 -5.44
C LEU A 110 -0.70 13.16 -6.07
N GLN A 111 -0.92 12.18 -6.95
CA GLN A 111 -2.25 11.96 -7.53
C GLN A 111 -3.30 11.66 -6.45
N ALA A 112 -3.00 10.76 -5.52
CA ALA A 112 -3.91 10.41 -4.43
C ALA A 112 -4.22 11.62 -3.51
N GLN A 113 -3.25 12.51 -3.28
CA GLN A 113 -3.47 13.76 -2.54
C GLN A 113 -4.38 14.73 -3.30
N ALA A 114 -4.21 14.84 -4.62
CA ALA A 114 -5.08 15.66 -5.45
C ALA A 114 -6.51 15.11 -5.47
N ASP A 115 -6.68 13.79 -5.62
CA ASP A 115 -7.99 13.13 -5.60
C ASP A 115 -8.68 13.33 -4.24
N PHE A 116 -7.94 13.23 -3.14
CA PHE A 116 -8.46 13.51 -1.80
C PHE A 116 -8.94 14.96 -1.66
N ALA A 117 -8.16 15.94 -2.13
CA ALA A 117 -8.55 17.34 -2.08
C ALA A 117 -9.83 17.62 -2.90
N ILE A 118 -9.96 16.99 -4.08
CA ILE A 118 -11.19 17.08 -4.90
C ILE A 118 -12.38 16.51 -4.14
N ALA A 119 -12.22 15.33 -3.52
CA ALA A 119 -13.27 14.70 -2.73
C ALA A 119 -13.68 15.55 -1.51
N GLU A 120 -12.72 16.22 -0.86
CA GLU A 120 -13.00 17.12 0.25
C GLU A 120 -13.85 18.33 -0.18
N VAL A 121 -13.52 18.93 -1.33
CA VAL A 121 -14.32 20.05 -1.89
C VAL A 121 -15.73 19.58 -2.23
N ALA A 122 -15.88 18.42 -2.88
CA ALA A 122 -17.18 17.86 -3.21
C ALA A 122 -18.02 17.55 -1.95
N MET A 123 -17.37 17.05 -0.89
CA MET A 123 -18.03 16.79 0.40
C MET A 123 -18.53 18.08 1.07
N LYS A 124 -17.72 19.16 1.03
CA LYS A 124 -18.13 20.47 1.55
C LYS A 124 -19.35 21.02 0.80
N ALA A 125 -19.31 21.00 -0.54
CA ALA A 125 -20.44 21.43 -1.36
C ALA A 125 -21.71 20.61 -1.10
N ALA A 126 -21.59 19.29 -0.93
CA ALA A 126 -22.72 18.45 -0.57
C ALA A 126 -23.29 18.78 0.83
N ALA A 127 -22.43 19.09 1.79
CA ALA A 127 -22.85 19.50 3.13
C ALA A 127 -23.58 20.87 3.10
N GLU A 128 -23.09 21.82 2.31
CA GLU A 128 -23.75 23.11 2.09
C GLU A 128 -25.14 22.92 1.47
N ALA A 129 -25.28 22.11 0.42
CA ALA A 129 -26.57 21.82 -0.20
C ALA A 129 -27.57 21.18 0.78
N VAL A 130 -27.11 20.32 1.69
CA VAL A 130 -27.95 19.75 2.76
C VAL A 130 -28.41 20.83 3.74
N ASN A 131 -27.53 21.76 4.11
CA ASN A 131 -27.90 22.88 4.99
C ASN A 131 -28.90 23.82 4.30
N GLU A 132 -28.68 24.17 3.03
CA GLU A 132 -29.61 25.00 2.25
C GLU A 132 -30.99 24.35 2.15
N ALA A 133 -31.04 23.04 1.87
CA ALA A 133 -32.30 22.30 1.82
C ALA A 133 -33.00 22.30 3.20
N ARG A 134 -32.24 22.16 4.28
CA ARG A 134 -32.77 22.22 5.66
C ARG A 134 -33.35 23.60 5.96
N ASP A 135 -32.64 24.67 5.62
CA ASP A 135 -33.09 26.05 5.84
C ASP A 135 -34.39 26.33 5.07
N GLY A 136 -34.49 25.83 3.83
CA GLY A 136 -35.72 25.89 3.04
C GLY A 136 -36.91 25.20 3.71
N VAL A 137 -36.70 23.99 4.25
CA VAL A 137 -37.76 23.26 5.01
C VAL A 137 -38.17 24.05 6.26
N GLN A 138 -37.20 24.54 7.04
CA GLN A 138 -37.48 25.33 8.25
C GLN A 138 -38.27 26.60 7.95
N TYR A 139 -37.94 27.30 6.86
CA TYR A 139 -38.68 28.48 6.42
C TYR A 139 -40.15 28.16 6.07
N LEU A 140 -40.40 27.05 5.37
CA LEU A 140 -41.75 26.62 5.02
C LEU A 140 -42.56 26.23 6.25
N ASP A 141 -41.95 25.53 7.22
CA ASP A 141 -42.60 25.17 8.48
C ASP A 141 -42.97 26.41 9.31
N ALA A 142 -42.06 27.39 9.40
CA ALA A 142 -42.32 28.66 10.08
C ALA A 142 -43.48 29.44 9.42
N SER A 143 -43.47 29.51 8.09
CA SER A 143 -44.52 30.18 7.32
C SER A 143 -45.90 29.54 7.53
N ARG A 144 -45.96 28.21 7.68
CA ARG A 144 -47.21 27.49 7.97
C ARG A 144 -47.74 27.79 9.38
N ALA A 145 -46.84 27.96 10.35
CA ALA A 145 -47.22 28.29 11.73
C ALA A 145 -47.81 29.70 11.84
N GLU A 146 -47.27 30.68 11.11
CA GLU A 146 -47.79 32.05 11.10
C GLU A 146 -49.20 32.14 10.53
N VAL A 147 -49.50 31.39 9.45
CA VAL A 147 -50.85 31.32 8.85
C VAL A 147 -51.88 30.67 9.79
N ALA A 148 -51.46 29.80 10.71
CA ALA A 148 -52.35 29.14 11.67
C ALA A 148 -52.67 30.01 12.91
N HIS A 149 -51.93 31.11 13.12
CA HIS A 149 -52.05 31.99 14.28
C HIS A 149 -52.53 33.42 13.96
N GLY A 150 -52.77 33.72 12.68
CA GLY A 150 -53.49 34.92 12.20
C GLY A 150 -54.94 34.60 11.87
#